data_AF-A0A953M6N8-F1
#
_entry.id   AF-A0A953M6N8-F1
#
_cell.length_a   1.000
_cell.length_b   1.000
_cell.length_c   1.000
_cell.angle_alpha   90.00
_cell.angle_beta   90.00
_cell.angle_gamma   90.00
#
_symmetry.space_group_name_H-M   'P 1'
#
loop_
_entity.id
_entity.type
_entity.pdbx_description
1 polymer ?
#
loop_
_entity_poly.entity_id
_entity_poly.type
_entity_poly.pdbx_seq_one_letter_code
_entity_poly.pdbx_strand_id
1 'polypeptide(L)'
;MRSPESTTRHPRTAGRRDGRAFTLPEILVSVLIIGILMAIILVAVNHAGALVGQKADRASVSAIAQGVRQFDQTFGFPPPLVQDGLQG
;
A
#
# COMPACT_ATOMS: atom_id res chain seq x y z
N MET A 1 52.20 57.94 38.28
CA MET A 1 51.36 56.87 38.85
C MET A 1 50.04 56.88 38.09
N ARG A 2 49.80 55.91 37.21
CA ARG A 2 48.64 55.86 36.31
C ARG A 2 47.93 54.51 36.58
N SER A 3 46.70 54.57 37.08
CA SER A 3 45.91 53.39 37.44
C SER A 3 45.48 52.61 36.20
N PRO A 4 45.46 51.26 36.23
CA PRO A 4 44.96 50.46 35.12
C PRO A 4 43.42 50.46 35.11
N GLU A 5 42.85 50.66 33.93
CA GLU A 5 41.41 50.56 33.71
C GLU A 5 40.96 49.10 33.85
N SER A 6 40.20 48.83 34.91
CA SER A 6 39.52 47.55 35.14
C SER A 6 38.34 47.41 34.17
N THR A 7 38.62 47.08 32.91
CA THR A 7 37.59 46.74 31.93
C THR A 7 37.12 45.30 32.16
N THR A 8 36.12 45.13 33.02
CA THR A 8 35.43 43.86 33.25
C THR A 8 34.59 43.51 32.01
N ARG A 9 35.11 42.69 31.10
CA ARG A 9 34.31 42.11 30.01
C ARG A 9 33.45 40.97 30.55
N HIS A 10 32.14 41.16 30.51
CA HIS A 10 31.17 40.09 30.73
C HIS A 10 31.15 39.11 29.55
N PRO A 11 31.30 37.79 29.76
CA PRO A 11 31.08 36.82 28.70
C PRO A 11 29.57 36.62 28.52
N ARG A 12 29.03 37.04 27.37
CA ARG A 12 27.68 36.64 26.93
C ARG A 12 27.79 35.27 26.25
N THR A 13 27.68 34.19 27.03
CA THR A 13 27.48 32.85 26.46
C THR A 13 26.00 32.69 26.09
N ALA A 14 25.58 33.34 25.00
CA ALA A 14 24.35 32.96 24.32
C ALA A 14 24.67 31.73 23.46
N GLY A 15 24.57 30.55 24.06
CA GLY A 15 24.65 29.29 23.35
C GLY A 15 23.57 29.27 22.26
N ARG A 16 24.03 29.30 21.00
CA ARG A 16 23.21 29.14 19.80
C ARG A 16 22.31 27.91 19.97
N ARG A 17 20.99 28.12 19.87
CA ARG A 17 20.09 27.02 19.51
C ARG A 17 20.35 26.75 18.05
N ASP A 18 21.19 25.76 17.75
CA ASP A 18 21.33 25.22 16.41
C ASP A 18 20.07 24.40 16.09
N GLY A 19 18.97 25.12 15.87
CA GLY A 19 17.81 24.58 15.19
C GLY A 19 18.23 24.29 13.76
N ARG A 20 18.65 23.05 13.49
CA ARG A 20 18.91 22.56 12.14
C ARG A 20 17.62 22.71 11.32
N ALA A 21 17.56 23.77 10.52
CA ALA A 21 16.52 23.92 9.53
C ALA A 21 16.75 22.90 8.41
N PHE A 22 15.67 22.37 7.84
CA PHE A 22 15.74 21.49 6.68
C PHE A 22 16.37 22.22 5.50
N THR A 23 17.33 21.57 4.87
CA THR A 23 18.01 22.09 3.68
C THR A 23 17.23 21.76 2.41
N LEU A 24 17.40 22.56 1.36
CA LEU A 24 16.85 22.29 0.03
C LEU A 24 17.15 20.87 -0.50
N PRO A 25 18.40 20.36 -0.44
CA PRO A 25 18.68 19.00 -0.90
C PRO A 25 17.96 17.92 -0.09
N GLU A 26 17.75 18.10 1.22
CA GLU A 26 16.98 17.13 2.03
C GLU A 26 15.51 17.06 1.60
N ILE A 27 14.90 18.19 1.23
CA ILE A 27 13.53 18.20 0.71
C ILE A 27 13.47 17.52 -0.67
N LEU A 28 14.43 17.78 -1.55
CA LEU A 28 14.54 17.12 -2.86
C LEU A 28 14.66 15.60 -2.73
N VAL A 29 15.54 15.12 -1.85
CA VAL A 29 15.71 13.68 -1.59
C VAL A 29 14.45 13.09 -0.97
N SER A 30 13.80 13.79 -0.04
CA SER A 30 12.57 13.31 0.60
C SER A 30 11.42 13.13 -0.40
N VAL A 31 11.20 14.12 -1.28
CA VAL A 31 10.16 14.02 -2.32
C VAL A 31 10.48 12.91 -3.32
N LEU A 32 11.76 12.73 -3.68
CA LEU A 32 12.19 11.62 -4.53
C LEU A 32 11.88 10.26 -3.89
N ILE A 33 12.21 10.07 -2.61
CA ILE A 33 11.92 8.84 -1.88
C ILE A 33 10.42 8.59 -1.81
N ILE A 34 9.62 9.62 -1.46
CA ILE A 34 8.16 9.51 -1.40
C ILE A 34 7.60 9.11 -2.77
N GLY A 35 8.10 9.70 -3.87
CA GLY A 35 7.68 9.35 -5.23
C GLY A 35 7.95 7.89 -5.57
N ILE A 36 9.14 7.38 -5.24
CA ILE A 36 9.50 5.97 -5.44
C ILE A 36 8.59 5.05 -4.62
N LEU A 37 8.37 5.37 -3.35
CA LEU A 37 7.49 4.59 -2.47
C LEU A 37 6.06 4.55 -3.00
N MET A 38 5.52 5.69 -3.45
CA MET A 38 4.18 5.77 -4.04
C MET A 38 4.05 4.93 -5.31
N ALA A 39 5.07 4.93 -6.18
CA ALA A 39 5.07 4.11 -7.39
C ALA A 39 5.01 2.61 -7.06
N ILE A 40 5.78 2.16 -6.07
CA ILE A 40 5.78 0.75 -5.62
C ILE A 40 4.40 0.37 -5.07
N ILE A 41 3.81 1.23 -4.23
CA ILE A 41 2.49 1.00 -3.63
C ILE A 41 1.42 0.85 -4.72
N LEU A 42 1.43 1.70 -5.74
CA LEU A 42 0.45 1.67 -6.82
C LEU A 42 0.46 0.33 -7.56
N VAL A 43 1.66 -0.17 -7.90
CA VAL A 43 1.83 -1.47 -8.57
C VAL A 43 1.36 -2.61 -7.66
N ALA A 44 1.73 -2.58 -6.38
CA ALA A 44 1.34 -3.61 -5.42
C ALA A 44 -0.19 -3.71 -5.25
N VAL A 45 -0.88 -2.57 -5.16
CA VAL A 45 -2.35 -2.52 -5.04
C VAL A 45 -3.03 -3.06 -6.30
N ASN A 46 -2.56 -2.69 -7.49
CA ASN A 46 -3.12 -3.18 -8.75
C ASN A 46 -3.00 -4.71 -8.88
N HIS A 47 -1.86 -5.28 -8.48
CA HIS A 47 -1.67 -6.73 -8.47
C HIS A 47 -2.53 -7.44 -7.39
N ALA A 48 -2.71 -6.83 -6.22
CA ALA A 48 -3.55 -7.39 -5.17
C ALA A 48 -5.02 -7.47 -5.57
N GLY A 49 -5.55 -6.46 -6.28
CA GLY A 49 -6.93 -6.44 -6.76
C GLY A 49 -7.24 -7.55 -7.77
N ALA A 50 -6.32 -7.84 -8.70
CA ALA A 50 -6.50 -8.88 -9.71
C ALA A 50 -6.63 -10.31 -9.11
N LEU A 51 -6.07 -10.54 -7.93
CA LEU A 51 -6.14 -11.84 -7.24
C LEU A 51 -7.49 -12.07 -6.53
N VAL A 52 -8.28 -11.02 -6.28
CA VAL A 52 -9.58 -11.15 -5.61
C VAL A 52 -10.63 -11.72 -6.56
N GLY A 53 -10.68 -11.24 -7.81
CA GLY A 53 -11.63 -11.74 -8.83
C GLY A 53 -11.46 -13.23 -9.10
N GLN A 54 -10.22 -13.69 -9.29
CA GLN A 54 -9.94 -15.09 -9.60
C GLN A 54 -10.34 -16.06 -8.48
N LYS A 55 -10.29 -15.62 -7.21
CA LYS A 55 -10.71 -16.46 -6.07
C LYS A 55 -12.24 -16.58 -6.02
N ALA A 56 -12.96 -15.50 -6.29
CA ALA A 56 -14.42 -15.53 -6.35
C ALA A 56 -14.93 -16.45 -7.48
N ASP A 57 -14.33 -16.36 -8.67
CA ASP A 57 -14.70 -17.20 -9.80
C ASP A 57 -14.46 -18.69 -9.51
N ARG A 58 -13.29 -19.03 -8.94
CA ARG A 58 -12.99 -20.42 -8.56
C ARG A 58 -13.92 -20.94 -7.47
N ALA A 59 -14.31 -20.09 -6.51
CA ALA A 59 -15.27 -20.46 -5.48
C ALA A 59 -16.65 -20.78 -6.10
N SER A 60 -17.13 -19.93 -7.01
CA SER A 60 -18.37 -20.16 -7.77
C SER A 60 -18.33 -21.46 -8.57
N VAL A 61 -17.26 -21.71 -9.33
CA VAL A 61 -17.08 -22.97 -10.08
C VAL A 61 -17.08 -24.19 -9.15
N SER A 62 -16.42 -24.08 -7.99
CA SER A 62 -16.39 -25.18 -7.01
C SER A 62 -17.78 -25.49 -6.42
N ALA A 63 -18.58 -24.45 -6.15
CA ALA A 63 -19.93 -24.58 -5.65
C ALA A 63 -20.85 -25.22 -6.70
N ILE A 64 -20.72 -24.81 -7.97
CA ILE A 64 -21.44 -25.42 -9.09
C ILE A 64 -21.07 -26.90 -9.22
N ALA A 65 -19.79 -27.25 -9.19
CA ALA A 65 -19.34 -28.64 -9.28
C ALA A 65 -19.85 -29.52 -8.12
N GLN A 66 -19.98 -28.95 -6.91
CA GLN A 66 -20.61 -29.64 -5.79
C GLN A 66 -22.11 -29.88 -6.03
N GLY A 67 -22.84 -28.87 -6.50
CA GLY A 67 -24.26 -29.00 -6.84
C GLY A 67 -24.53 -30.03 -7.93
N VAL A 68 -23.68 -30.07 -8.98
CA VAL A 68 -23.76 -31.06 -10.07
C VAL A 68 -23.60 -32.48 -9.54
N ARG A 69 -22.61 -32.72 -8.67
CA ARG A 69 -22.41 -34.05 -8.05
C ARG A 69 -23.58 -34.46 -7.18
N GLN A 70 -24.16 -33.52 -6.42
CA GLN A 70 -25.32 -33.80 -5.58
C GLN A 70 -26.55 -34.15 -6.43
N PHE A 71 -26.76 -33.46 -7.55
CA PHE A 71 -27.83 -33.76 -8.49
C PHE A 71 -27.69 -35.17 -9.05
N ASP A 72 -26.50 -35.51 -9.56
CA ASP A 72 -26.21 -36.82 -10.13
C ASP A 72 -26.42 -37.96 -9.12
N GLN A 73 -26.00 -37.77 -7.86
CA GLN A 73 -26.26 -38.72 -6.78
C GLN A 73 -27.76 -38.90 -6.46
N THR A 74 -28.56 -37.86 -6.64
CA THR A 74 -29.99 -37.87 -6.27
C THR A 74 -30.86 -38.43 -7.39
N PHE A 75 -30.53 -38.10 -8.64
CA PHE A 75 -31.36 -38.41 -9.81
C PHE A 75 -30.77 -39.51 -10.71
N GLY A 76 -29.49 -39.84 -10.55
CA GLY A 76 -28.80 -40.87 -11.33
C GLY A 76 -28.45 -40.44 -12.77
N PHE A 77 -28.50 -39.14 -13.07
CA PHE A 77 -28.07 -38.55 -14.32
C PHE A 77 -27.58 -37.11 -14.09
N PRO A 78 -26.70 -36.57 -14.96
CA PRO A 78 -26.18 -35.21 -14.80
C PRO A 78 -27.28 -34.15 -15.03
N PRO A 79 -27.19 -32.97 -14.38
CA PRO A 79 -28.15 -31.90 -14.60
C PRO A 79 -28.11 -31.43 -16.05
N PRO A 80 -29.26 -31.11 -16.65
CA PRO A 80 -29.32 -30.60 -18.02
C PRO A 80 -28.59 -29.26 -18.11
N LEU A 81 -27.87 -29.02 -19.20
CA LEU A 81 -27.27 -27.71 -19.42
C LEU A 81 -28.38 -26.70 -19.72
N VAL A 82 -28.24 -25.47 -19.24
CA VAL A 82 -29.21 -24.38 -19.51
C VAL A 82 -29.40 -24.15 -21.02
N GLN A 83 -28.43 -24.58 -21.84
CA GLN A 83 -28.48 -24.48 -23.31
C GLN A 83 -29.12 -25.69 -24.01
N ASP A 84 -29.38 -26.80 -23.31
CA ASP A 84 -30.00 -27.99 -23.91
C ASP A 84 -31.53 -27.83 -24.13
N GLY A 85 -32.11 -26.70 -23.71
CA GLY A 85 -33.55 -26.46 -23.65
C GLY A 85 -34.12 -25.36 -24.55
N LEU A 86 -33.35 -24.75 -25.45
CA LEU A 86 -33.87 -23.74 -26.40
C LEU A 86 -33.50 -24.12 -27.84
N GLN A 87 -34.20 -25.11 -28.37
CA GLN A 87 -34.43 -25.22 -29.81
C GLN A 87 -35.81 -24.59 -30.08
N GLY A 88 -35.80 -23.31 -30.45
CA GLY A 88 -36.85 -22.68 -31.23
C GLY A 88 -36.35 -22.49 -32.64
#